data_AF-A0A0C1FCF3-F1
#
_entry.id   AF-A0A0C1FCF3-F1
#
_cell.length_a   1.000
_cell.length_b   1.000
_cell.length_c   1.000
_cell.angle_alpha   90.00
_cell.angle_beta   90.00
_cell.angle_gamma   90.00
#
_symmetry.space_group_name_H-M   'P 1'
#
loop_
_entity.id
_entity.type
_entity.pdbx_description
1 polymer ?
#
loop_
_entity_poly.entity_id
_entity_poly.type
_entity_poly.pdbx_seq_one_letter_code
_entity_poly.pdbx_strand_id
1 'polypeptide(L)'
;MTTENKTEKTSIAVTITAIATLMTALGGLIYALKSPLPNSLPDNKDPVYLVENIEKIYHGNVGKAEATFKLSFDSKSTAVKGTYSYDKKQDQLYELSGIAMKDDLHLNELTKGNISANCVLKKGNDGCFSGKMFNNDGRVLPMNICE
;
A
#
# COMPACT_ATOMS: atom_id res chain seq x y z
N MET A 1 59.37 27.03 -17.45
CA MET A 1 59.18 26.20 -18.67
C MET A 1 58.66 24.86 -18.14
N THR A 2 57.39 24.48 -18.29
CA THR A 2 56.55 24.47 -19.51
C THR A 2 55.09 24.69 -19.15
N THR A 3 54.38 25.29 -20.09
CA THR A 3 53.04 25.88 -20.08
C THR A 3 51.86 24.90 -20.06
N GLU A 4 50.76 25.43 -19.53
CA GLU A 4 49.33 25.14 -19.67
C GLU A 4 48.85 24.00 -20.58
N ASN A 5 47.78 23.31 -20.15
CA ASN A 5 46.60 23.24 -21.00
C ASN A 5 45.30 23.25 -20.17
N LYS A 6 44.53 24.33 -20.31
CA LYS A 6 43.13 24.47 -19.91
C LYS A 6 42.27 23.88 -21.02
N THR A 7 41.37 22.96 -20.68
CA THR A 7 40.27 22.54 -21.55
C THR A 7 39.00 22.66 -20.71
N GLU A 8 38.34 23.81 -20.74
CA GLU A 8 37.32 24.24 -21.72
C GLU A 8 35.93 23.97 -21.14
N LYS A 9 35.19 25.07 -20.97
CA LYS A 9 33.82 25.13 -20.48
C LYS A 9 32.88 24.61 -21.56
N THR A 10 31.94 23.76 -21.20
CA THR A 10 30.69 23.64 -21.97
C THR A 10 29.52 23.49 -21.01
N SER A 11 28.90 24.64 -20.75
CA SER A 11 27.56 24.73 -20.21
C SER A 11 26.60 24.28 -21.31
N ILE A 12 25.80 23.24 -21.05
CA ILE A 12 24.58 22.98 -21.83
C ILE A 12 23.45 22.97 -20.84
N ALA A 13 22.83 24.14 -20.69
CA ALA A 13 21.52 24.26 -20.07
C ALA A 13 20.52 23.49 -20.95
N VAL A 14 20.08 22.33 -20.50
CA VAL A 14 18.94 21.63 -21.10
C VAL A 14 17.70 22.07 -20.36
N THR A 15 16.96 22.99 -20.96
CA THR A 15 15.61 23.37 -20.55
C THR A 15 14.70 22.15 -20.67
N ILE A 16 14.20 21.64 -19.54
CA ILE A 16 13.10 20.66 -19.54
C ILE A 16 11.82 21.45 -19.83
N THR A 17 11.36 21.40 -21.07
CA THR A 17 10.09 21.97 -21.49
C THR A 17 8.96 21.13 -20.89
N ALA A 18 8.22 21.70 -19.95
CA ALA A 18 7.00 21.09 -19.43
C ALA A 18 5.94 21.04 -20.54
N ILE A 19 5.55 19.85 -20.97
CA ILE A 19 4.37 19.65 -21.83
C ILE A 19 3.17 19.44 -20.92
N ALA A 20 2.42 20.51 -20.68
CA ALA A 20 1.10 20.43 -20.06
C ALA A 20 0.09 19.94 -21.13
N THR A 21 -0.28 18.67 -21.08
CA THR A 21 -1.40 18.16 -21.88
C THR A 21 -2.70 18.43 -21.14
N LEU A 22 -3.42 19.46 -21.58
CA LEU A 22 -4.78 19.78 -21.18
C LEU A 22 -5.74 18.86 -21.96
N MET A 23 -6.36 17.88 -21.31
CA MET A 23 -7.49 17.13 -21.90
C MET A 23 -8.79 17.76 -21.42
N THR A 24 -9.30 18.69 -22.21
CA THR A 24 -10.70 19.12 -22.19
C THR A 24 -11.57 18.09 -22.90
N ALA A 25 -12.64 17.64 -22.25
CA ALA A 25 -13.96 17.51 -22.88
C ALA A 25 -15.04 17.19 -21.83
N LEU A 26 -15.89 18.19 -21.56
CA LEU A 26 -17.27 17.99 -21.15
C LEU A 26 -17.97 17.10 -22.18
N GLY A 27 -18.79 16.14 -21.75
CA GLY A 27 -19.78 15.56 -22.66
C GLY A 27 -20.38 14.23 -22.23
N GLY A 28 -21.60 14.29 -21.67
CA GLY A 28 -22.59 13.20 -21.66
C GLY A 28 -22.53 12.31 -20.41
N LEU A 29 -23.62 11.86 -19.81
CA LEU A 29 -24.95 11.68 -20.35
C LEU A 29 -25.99 11.66 -19.21
N ILE A 30 -26.92 12.62 -19.27
CA ILE A 30 -28.35 12.58 -18.93
C ILE A 30 -28.82 11.48 -17.96
N TYR A 31 -29.17 11.88 -16.73
CA TYR A 31 -30.10 11.14 -15.88
C TYR A 31 -31.50 11.16 -16.50
N ALA A 32 -31.94 10.04 -17.07
CA ALA A 32 -33.35 9.80 -17.32
C ALA A 32 -33.63 8.28 -17.35
N LEU A 33 -34.05 7.73 -16.22
CA LEU A 33 -34.88 6.53 -16.23
C LEU A 33 -36.23 6.90 -15.60
N LYS A 34 -37.16 7.19 -16.50
CA LYS A 34 -38.60 7.23 -16.25
C LYS A 34 -39.05 5.81 -15.95
N SER A 35 -39.37 5.51 -14.70
CA SER A 35 -39.88 4.21 -14.28
C SER A 35 -41.27 3.96 -14.84
N PRO A 36 -41.52 2.86 -15.59
CA PRO A 36 -42.83 2.23 -15.59
C PRO A 36 -42.92 1.35 -14.33
N LEU A 37 -43.97 1.50 -13.54
CA LEU A 37 -44.36 0.51 -12.54
C LEU A 37 -44.85 -0.75 -13.27
N PRO A 38 -44.38 -1.95 -12.91
CA PRO A 38 -45.19 -3.15 -13.03
C PRO A 38 -45.50 -3.67 -11.61
N ASN A 39 -46.80 -3.74 -11.32
CA ASN A 39 -47.31 -4.50 -10.20
C ASN A 39 -47.01 -5.99 -10.43
N SER A 40 -46.09 -6.57 -9.65
CA SER A 40 -46.12 -7.98 -9.27
C SER A 40 -45.06 -8.29 -8.21
N LEU A 41 -45.51 -8.62 -7.00
CA LEU A 41 -44.79 -9.49 -6.05
C LEU A 41 -45.16 -10.94 -6.40
N PRO A 42 -44.23 -11.91 -6.29
CA PRO A 42 -43.58 -12.21 -5.01
C PRO A 42 -42.05 -12.39 -5.03
N ASP A 43 -41.45 -11.96 -3.91
CA ASP A 43 -40.45 -12.66 -3.08
C ASP A 43 -39.29 -13.43 -3.74
N ASN A 44 -38.11 -12.80 -3.83
CA ASN A 44 -36.88 -13.25 -3.18
C ASN A 44 -35.79 -12.18 -3.47
N LYS A 45 -35.45 -11.40 -2.43
CA LYS A 45 -34.33 -10.46 -2.47
C LYS A 45 -33.07 -11.23 -2.12
N ASP A 46 -32.19 -11.47 -3.09
CA ASP A 46 -30.77 -11.59 -2.78
C ASP A 46 -29.93 -11.04 -3.93
N PRO A 47 -29.34 -9.85 -3.76
CA PRO A 47 -28.15 -9.52 -4.49
C PRO A 47 -27.10 -8.99 -3.51
N VAL A 48 -26.39 -9.86 -2.78
CA VAL A 48 -25.16 -9.42 -2.14
C VAL A 48 -24.14 -10.56 -2.05
N TYR A 49 -23.30 -10.71 -3.06
CA TYR A 49 -21.98 -11.32 -2.83
C TYR A 49 -21.14 -10.31 -2.05
N LEU A 50 -21.31 -10.26 -0.73
CA LEU A 50 -20.31 -9.73 0.17
C LEU A 50 -19.14 -10.71 0.10
N VAL A 51 -18.22 -10.47 -0.81
CA VAL A 51 -16.92 -11.14 -0.73
C VAL A 51 -16.19 -10.36 0.36
N GLU A 52 -16.36 -10.83 1.58
CA GLU A 52 -15.82 -10.19 2.76
C GLU A 52 -14.29 -10.22 2.69
N ASN A 53 -13.65 -9.12 3.10
CA ASN A 53 -12.22 -9.12 3.34
C ASN A 53 -11.96 -9.95 4.60
N ILE A 54 -10.88 -10.72 4.59
CA ILE A 54 -10.48 -11.49 5.76
C ILE A 54 -9.66 -10.58 6.65
N GLU A 55 -10.22 -10.18 7.79
CA GLU A 55 -9.50 -9.42 8.81
C GLU A 55 -8.79 -10.36 9.78
N LYS A 56 -7.52 -10.07 10.07
CA LYS A 56 -6.69 -10.82 11.01
C LYS A 56 -5.91 -9.87 11.90
N ILE A 57 -5.82 -10.24 13.17
CA ILE A 57 -4.95 -9.60 14.14
C ILE A 57 -3.75 -10.50 14.33
N TYR A 58 -2.57 -9.91 14.32
CA TYR A 58 -1.31 -10.58 14.55
C TYR A 58 -0.51 -9.84 15.61
N HIS A 59 0.38 -10.56 16.27
CA HIS A 59 1.37 -10.05 17.21
C HIS A 59 2.78 -10.36 16.71
N GLY A 60 3.73 -9.51 17.04
CA GLY A 60 5.12 -9.71 16.65
C GLY A 60 5.99 -8.53 17.04
N ASN A 61 7.02 -8.28 16.25
CA ASN A 61 7.96 -7.20 16.50
C ASN A 61 8.40 -6.49 15.22
N VAL A 62 8.73 -5.21 15.37
CA VAL A 62 9.53 -4.43 14.42
C VAL A 62 10.80 -3.98 15.14
N GLY A 63 11.95 -4.48 14.71
CA GLY A 63 13.19 -4.36 15.47
C GLY A 63 13.08 -5.08 16.82
N LYS A 64 13.35 -4.36 17.91
CA LYS A 64 13.23 -4.88 19.28
C LYS A 64 11.89 -4.55 19.96
N ALA A 65 11.00 -3.85 19.26
CA ALA A 65 9.76 -3.37 19.82
C ALA A 65 8.61 -4.28 19.41
N GLU A 66 7.83 -4.70 20.39
CA GLU A 66 6.60 -5.48 20.20
C GLU A 66 5.53 -4.61 19.52
N ALA A 67 4.80 -5.24 18.61
CA ALA A 67 3.79 -4.59 17.80
C ALA A 67 2.59 -5.51 17.56
N THR A 68 1.43 -4.89 17.47
CA THR A 68 0.18 -5.53 17.07
C THR A 68 -0.21 -5.05 15.68
N PHE A 69 -0.49 -5.99 14.79
CA PHE A 69 -0.84 -5.74 13.38
C PHE A 69 -2.30 -6.10 13.16
N LYS A 70 -3.03 -5.25 12.46
CA LYS A 70 -4.40 -5.53 11.98
C LYS A 70 -4.37 -5.50 10.46
N LEU A 71 -4.44 -6.67 9.83
CA LEU A 71 -4.38 -6.81 8.38
C LEU A 71 -5.73 -7.27 7.82
N SER A 72 -6.13 -6.66 6.72
CA SER A 72 -7.32 -6.99 5.93
C SER A 72 -6.85 -7.47 4.56
N PHE A 73 -7.14 -8.74 4.27
CA PHE A 73 -6.79 -9.40 3.01
C PHE A 73 -7.99 -9.36 2.08
N ASP A 74 -7.79 -8.80 0.89
CA ASP A 74 -8.81 -8.81 -0.16
C ASP A 74 -8.99 -10.23 -0.69
N SER A 75 -10.21 -10.75 -0.60
CA SER A 75 -10.55 -12.11 -1.03
C SER A 75 -10.62 -12.28 -2.55
N LYS A 76 -10.60 -11.19 -3.33
CA LYS A 76 -10.63 -11.20 -4.80
C LYS A 76 -9.28 -10.87 -5.44
N SER A 77 -8.29 -10.44 -4.67
CA SER A 77 -7.00 -10.00 -5.18
C SER A 77 -5.85 -10.41 -4.25
N THR A 78 -4.62 -10.03 -4.58
CA THR A 78 -3.49 -10.20 -3.67
C THR A 78 -3.33 -9.02 -2.71
N ALA A 79 -4.23 -8.03 -2.76
CA ALA A 79 -4.07 -6.80 -2.00
C ALA A 79 -4.24 -7.04 -0.49
N VAL A 80 -3.37 -6.39 0.28
CA VAL A 80 -3.43 -6.34 1.73
C VAL A 80 -3.41 -4.88 2.17
N LYS A 81 -4.27 -4.54 3.11
CA LYS A 81 -4.25 -3.25 3.81
C LYS A 81 -4.26 -3.50 5.29
N GLY A 82 -3.82 -2.53 6.08
CA GLY A 82 -3.88 -2.68 7.51
C GLY A 82 -3.23 -1.56 8.26
N THR A 83 -3.03 -1.80 9.53
CA THR A 83 -2.30 -0.91 10.41
C THR A 83 -1.48 -1.70 11.39
N TYR A 84 -0.49 -1.06 12.00
CA TYR A 84 0.17 -1.58 13.18
C TYR A 84 0.44 -0.47 14.19
N SER A 85 0.56 -0.86 15.46
CA SER A 85 1.00 0.02 16.54
C SER A 85 1.99 -0.72 17.42
N TYR A 86 2.89 0.03 18.05
CA TYR A 86 3.77 -0.53 19.07
C TYR A 86 3.01 -0.62 20.38
N ASP A 87 3.13 -1.74 21.10
CA ASP A 87 2.32 -1.99 22.31
C ASP A 87 2.58 -0.95 23.40
N LYS A 88 3.81 -0.41 23.47
CA LYS A 88 4.21 0.65 24.41
C LYS A 88 3.92 2.08 23.91
N LYS A 89 3.41 2.25 22.70
CA LYS A 89 3.09 3.54 22.07
C LYS A 89 1.79 3.44 21.28
N GLN A 90 0.69 3.17 21.99
CA GLN A 90 -0.62 2.96 21.37
C GLN A 90 -1.17 4.21 20.65
N ASP A 91 -0.66 5.40 20.98
CA ASP A 91 -1.07 6.67 20.35
C ASP A 91 -0.52 6.86 18.94
N GLN A 92 0.37 5.97 18.48
CA GLN A 92 0.93 6.02 17.14
C GLN A 92 0.50 4.80 16.32
N LEU A 93 -0.32 5.07 15.30
CA LEU A 93 -0.79 4.10 14.34
C LEU A 93 -0.07 4.31 13.00
N TYR A 94 0.45 3.24 12.44
CA TYR A 94 1.13 3.24 11.15
C TYR A 94 0.26 2.50 10.14
N GLU A 95 0.07 3.11 8.98
CA GLU A 95 -0.72 2.51 7.90
C GLU A 95 0.14 1.53 7.11
N LEU A 96 -0.48 0.43 6.67
CA LEU A 96 0.14 -0.61 5.85
C LEU A 96 -0.67 -0.83 4.57
N SER A 97 0.01 -1.00 3.46
CA SER A 97 -0.59 -1.46 2.20
C SER A 97 0.39 -2.29 1.41
N GLY A 98 -0.07 -3.31 0.69
CA GLY A 98 0.82 -4.14 -0.10
C GLY A 98 0.13 -5.36 -0.67
N ILE A 99 0.89 -6.46 -0.75
CA ILE A 99 0.45 -7.71 -1.36
C ILE A 99 0.80 -8.92 -0.51
N ALA A 100 -0.11 -9.90 -0.50
CA ALA A 100 0.13 -11.24 0.01
C ALA A 100 0.03 -12.25 -1.14
N MET A 101 1.08 -13.03 -1.29
CA MET A 101 1.11 -14.25 -2.08
C MET A 101 1.27 -15.44 -1.13
N LYS A 102 1.26 -16.67 -1.67
CA LYS A 102 1.22 -17.91 -0.89
C LYS A 102 2.10 -17.89 0.37
N ASP A 103 3.40 -17.63 0.19
CA ASP A 103 4.40 -17.64 1.26
C ASP A 103 5.15 -16.30 1.39
N ASP A 104 4.73 -15.26 0.65
CA ASP A 104 5.39 -13.96 0.61
C ASP A 104 4.41 -12.86 1.02
N LEU A 105 4.82 -11.98 1.93
CA LEU A 105 4.07 -10.83 2.38
C LEU A 105 4.93 -9.58 2.23
N HIS A 106 4.53 -8.71 1.29
CA HIS A 106 5.24 -7.46 0.99
C HIS A 106 4.33 -6.30 1.35
N LEU A 107 4.77 -5.44 2.26
CA LEU A 107 3.97 -4.31 2.77
C LEU A 107 4.77 -3.02 2.68
N ASN A 108 4.09 -1.91 2.43
CA ASN A 108 4.62 -0.57 2.56
C ASN A 108 4.02 0.05 3.82
N GLU A 109 4.87 0.58 4.68
CA GLU A 109 4.45 1.48 5.74
C GLU A 109 4.23 2.87 5.17
N LEU A 110 3.12 3.50 5.53
CA LEU A 110 2.82 4.89 5.19
C LEU A 110 2.82 5.75 6.45
N THR A 111 3.59 6.82 6.40
CA THR A 111 3.55 7.89 7.41
C THR A 111 3.07 9.16 6.73
N LYS A 112 1.91 9.68 7.18
CA LYS A 112 1.28 10.88 6.60
C LYS A 112 1.09 10.75 5.07
N GLY A 113 0.63 9.58 4.63
CA GLY A 113 0.36 9.29 3.20
C GLY A 113 1.58 9.04 2.32
N ASN A 114 2.81 9.06 2.88
CA ASN A 114 4.03 8.79 2.13
C ASN A 114 4.63 7.45 2.58
N ILE A 115 5.15 6.66 1.63
CA ILE A 115 5.87 5.43 1.96
C ILE A 115 7.08 5.79 2.82
N SER A 116 7.14 5.27 4.05
CA SER A 116 8.24 5.47 5.02
C SER A 116 9.13 4.24 5.15
N ALA A 117 8.60 3.05 4.88
CA ALA A 117 9.35 1.81 4.88
C ALA A 117 8.73 0.75 3.96
N ASN A 118 9.56 -0.22 3.52
CA ASN A 118 9.13 -1.41 2.80
C ASN A 118 9.41 -2.65 3.66
N CYS A 119 8.43 -3.52 3.82
CA CYS A 119 8.52 -4.77 4.59
C CYS A 119 8.51 -5.94 3.62
N VAL A 120 9.47 -6.84 3.74
CA VAL A 120 9.58 -8.05 2.95
C VAL A 120 9.66 -9.23 3.91
N LEU A 121 8.61 -10.03 3.94
CA LEU A 121 8.42 -11.12 4.89
C LEU A 121 8.10 -12.42 4.15
N LYS A 122 8.55 -13.54 4.71
CA LYS A 122 8.23 -14.88 4.23
C LYS A 122 7.55 -15.70 5.30
N LYS A 123 6.59 -16.52 4.91
CA LYS A 123 5.92 -17.45 5.79
C LYS A 123 6.84 -18.63 6.13
N GLY A 124 7.02 -18.87 7.42
CA GLY A 124 7.74 -20.02 7.96
C GLY A 124 6.82 -21.24 8.13
N ASN A 125 7.44 -22.38 8.45
CA ASN A 125 6.72 -23.63 8.76
C ASN A 125 5.91 -23.54 10.06
N ASP A 126 6.23 -22.57 10.91
CA ASP A 126 5.51 -22.21 12.14
C ASP A 126 4.24 -21.39 11.86
N GLY A 127 3.98 -21.04 10.60
CA GLY A 127 2.83 -20.22 10.19
C GLY A 127 3.05 -18.72 10.35
N CYS A 128 4.17 -18.30 10.94
CA CYS A 128 4.53 -16.91 11.12
C CYS A 128 5.18 -16.32 9.86
N PHE A 129 4.95 -15.03 9.61
CA PHE A 129 5.73 -14.27 8.63
C PHE A 129 6.96 -13.68 9.31
N SER A 130 8.14 -13.86 8.72
CA SER A 130 9.41 -13.31 9.23
C SER A 130 10.25 -12.69 8.11
N GLY A 131 10.97 -11.62 8.41
CA GLY A 131 11.82 -10.94 7.44
C GLY A 131 12.33 -9.60 7.93
N LYS A 132 12.28 -8.58 7.05
CA LYS A 132 12.90 -7.28 7.31
C LYS A 132 12.02 -6.13 6.86
N MET A 133 12.10 -5.03 7.61
CA MET A 133 11.61 -3.70 7.26
C MET A 133 12.79 -2.82 6.85
N PHE A 134 12.72 -2.23 5.66
CA PHE A 134 13.69 -1.31 5.08
C PHE A 134 13.13 0.11 5.17
N ASN A 135 13.64 0.90 6.09
CA ASN A 135 13.21 2.27 6.32
C ASN A 135 13.91 3.21 5.32
N ASN A 136 13.25 4.29 4.93
CA ASN A 136 13.82 5.28 4.02
C ASN A 136 15.01 6.06 4.62
N ASP A 137 15.20 6.00 5.94
CA ASP A 137 16.37 6.54 6.63
C ASP A 137 17.59 5.59 6.59
N GLY A 138 17.48 4.46 5.88
CA GLY A 138 18.54 3.47 5.71
C GLY A 138 18.57 2.39 6.80
N ARG A 139 17.76 2.49 7.86
CA ARG A 139 17.68 1.44 8.87
C ARG A 139 16.99 0.20 8.33
N VAL A 140 17.57 -0.96 8.64
CA VAL A 140 16.98 -2.27 8.36
C VAL A 140 16.65 -2.95 9.68
N LEU A 141 15.37 -3.20 9.92
CA LEU A 141 14.88 -3.77 11.17
C LEU A 141 14.38 -5.20 10.92
N PRO A 142 14.78 -6.19 11.74
CA PRO A 142 14.13 -7.51 11.70
C PRO A 142 12.66 -7.35 12.06
N MET A 143 11.79 -8.14 11.44
CA MET A 143 10.36 -8.06 11.64
C MET A 143 9.74 -9.47 11.62
N ASN A 144 8.78 -9.72 12.50
CA ASN A 144 7.93 -10.90 12.43
C ASN A 144 6.45 -10.54 12.70
N ILE A 145 5.55 -11.39 12.24
CA ILE A 145 4.11 -11.28 12.38
C ILE A 145 3.56 -12.70 12.55
N CYS A 146 2.99 -12.99 13.71
CA CYS A 146 2.43 -14.29 14.10
C CYS A 146 0.99 -14.11 14.57
N GLU A 147 0.11 -15.07 14.25
CA GLU A 147 -1.31 -15.04 14.66
C GLU A 147 -1.44 -15.48 16.12
#